data_AF-A0A330L8U3-F1
#
_entry.id   AF-A0A330L8U3-F1
#
_cell.length_a   1.000
_cell.length_b   1.000
_cell.length_c   1.000
_cell.angle_alpha   90.00
_cell.angle_beta   90.00
_cell.angle_gamma   90.00
#
_symmetry.space_group_name_H-M   'P 1'
#
loop_
_entity.id
_entity.type
_entity.pdbx_description
1 polymer ?
#
loop_
_entity_poly.entity_id
_entity_poly.type
_entity_poly.pdbx_seq_one_letter_code
_entity_poly.pdbx_strand_id
1 'polypeptide(L)'
;MNQVNTESAQTMRQTQYTWDTSKCFPFESTWSILQKFTMFNACGARDIQREFGIPSKRQHPQNWSDRDRDLHGWGALAPSIVKEALRLTDLQVRTAQTSNYIRPEEVKALASRSLRYCALCITTGFHTPLHQLLITSTCPIHNTVLLNTCMHCGKLTPLYALSRQAFYNPYGCAECGEVWLKKSQVKEVTAGEHAERFRILSEIEEWLNSRKEDRTIEGEIARLTRFVSGEDDFHASVRRLPERWADVLGVRTPHLVGTLRDTDIHITIEYVTANLPAPDLESSLSNKPFFDVYRAIRRTLTRRLRKNHRHCFEKMGRSIWFPVTDRELSVRRLCPEAYALLLWRMFWENVDIPQKFFSRQLLLIRSEAVLASDRIPSGLPEQAAIRIFGMECLRTFRRCLDLGASMQHRDHITFPLYRLHNDRGMEWILKIKSTGTTQGLHWWWPKRWEHACCFPKHKFERSHDSLMRIAC
;
A
#
# COMPACT_ATOMS: atom_id res chain seq x y z
N MET A 1 -23.80 72.72 -1.99
CA MET A 1 -24.95 71.82 -2.23
C MET A 1 -24.81 71.27 -3.64
N ASN A 2 -24.58 69.96 -3.75
CA ASN A 2 -24.96 69.06 -4.86
C ASN A 2 -24.08 67.79 -4.78
N GLN A 3 -24.39 66.95 -3.80
CA GLN A 3 -24.22 65.51 -3.87
C GLN A 3 -25.59 64.95 -4.16
N VAL A 4 -25.80 64.22 -5.26
CA VAL A 4 -26.79 63.13 -5.35
C VAL A 4 -26.42 62.26 -6.57
N ASN A 5 -26.16 60.98 -6.27
CA ASN A 5 -26.30 59.78 -7.11
C ASN A 5 -25.27 59.46 -8.20
N THR A 6 -24.16 58.85 -7.75
CA THR A 6 -23.42 57.83 -8.50
C THR A 6 -23.37 56.52 -7.70
N GLU A 7 -24.52 55.94 -7.36
CA GLU A 7 -24.61 54.57 -6.82
C GLU A 7 -25.93 53.94 -7.29
N SER A 8 -25.90 53.14 -8.37
CA SER A 8 -26.92 52.11 -8.69
C SER A 8 -26.66 51.41 -10.02
N ALA A 9 -25.39 51.06 -10.31
CA ALA A 9 -25.04 50.20 -11.45
C ALA A 9 -24.33 48.90 -11.03
N GLN A 10 -24.59 48.42 -9.81
CA GLN A 10 -24.36 47.01 -9.45
C GLN A 10 -25.67 46.24 -9.67
N THR A 11 -26.01 46.05 -10.95
CA THR A 11 -27.03 45.11 -11.37
C THR A 11 -26.58 43.72 -10.95
N MET A 12 -27.21 43.18 -9.90
CA MET A 12 -27.08 41.80 -9.45
C MET A 12 -27.15 40.85 -10.65
N ARG A 13 -26.02 40.23 -11.02
CA ARG A 13 -26.07 39.00 -11.83
C ARG A 13 -26.69 37.91 -10.96
N GLN A 14 -28.00 37.72 -11.15
CA GLN A 14 -28.78 36.62 -10.58
C GLN A 14 -28.03 35.29 -10.79
N THR A 15 -28.01 34.45 -9.76
CA THR A 15 -27.39 33.12 -9.78
C THR A 15 -27.96 32.30 -10.93
N GLN A 16 -27.12 31.92 -11.89
CA GLN A 16 -27.48 31.13 -13.09
C GLN A 16 -27.98 29.71 -12.75
N TYR A 17 -27.70 29.23 -11.54
CA TYR A 17 -28.03 27.88 -11.08
C TYR A 17 -28.69 27.91 -9.70
N THR A 18 -29.53 26.90 -9.44
CA THR A 18 -30.03 26.61 -8.09
C THR A 18 -28.89 25.95 -7.32
N TRP A 19 -28.23 26.73 -6.47
CA TRP A 19 -27.09 26.27 -5.68
C TRP A 19 -27.01 27.00 -4.34
N ASP A 20 -26.85 26.24 -3.26
CA ASP A 20 -26.62 26.76 -1.91
C ASP A 20 -25.18 26.48 -1.50
N THR A 21 -24.37 27.52 -1.44
CA THR A 21 -22.94 27.43 -1.05
C THR A 21 -22.76 26.95 0.38
N SER A 22 -23.74 27.18 1.26
CA SER A 22 -23.71 26.71 2.64
C SER A 22 -23.82 25.20 2.76
N LYS A 23 -24.27 24.51 1.70
CA LYS A 23 -24.44 23.06 1.67
C LYS A 23 -23.25 22.32 1.06
N CYS A 24 -22.16 23.01 0.71
CA CYS A 24 -20.92 22.38 0.27
C CYS A 24 -19.84 22.58 1.33
N PHE A 25 -19.13 21.52 1.71
CA PHE A 25 -18.13 21.59 2.77
C PHE A 25 -16.73 21.24 2.24
N PRO A 26 -15.66 21.72 2.90
CA PRO A 26 -14.33 21.15 2.67
C PRO A 26 -14.35 19.63 2.82
N PHE A 27 -13.51 18.95 2.05
CA PHE A 27 -13.46 17.49 1.94
C PHE A 27 -14.71 16.84 1.35
N GLU A 28 -15.57 17.60 0.69
CA GLU A 28 -16.64 17.04 -0.11
C GLU A 28 -16.14 16.72 -1.53
N SER A 29 -16.34 15.48 -1.99
CA SER A 29 -15.69 15.00 -3.21
C SER A 29 -16.26 15.63 -4.48
N THR A 30 -15.47 15.64 -5.56
CA THR A 30 -15.94 16.08 -6.88
C THR A 30 -17.25 15.39 -7.28
N TRP A 31 -17.38 14.08 -7.05
CA TRP A 31 -18.63 13.35 -7.27
C TRP A 31 -19.80 13.91 -6.43
N SER A 32 -19.58 14.14 -5.13
CA SER A 32 -20.59 14.63 -4.18
C SER A 32 -21.12 16.02 -4.56
N ILE A 33 -20.21 16.92 -4.95
CA ILE A 33 -20.51 18.28 -5.42
C ILE A 33 -21.38 18.22 -6.68
N LEU A 34 -20.98 17.41 -7.67
CA LEU A 34 -21.71 17.28 -8.93
C LEU A 34 -23.07 16.60 -8.74
N GLN A 35 -23.19 15.65 -7.81
CA GLN A 35 -24.48 15.02 -7.49
C GLN A 35 -25.46 16.02 -6.86
N LYS A 36 -24.97 16.92 -5.98
CA LYS A 36 -25.78 18.02 -5.45
C LYS A 36 -26.24 18.95 -6.56
N PHE A 37 -25.34 19.30 -7.48
CA PHE A 37 -25.67 20.16 -8.61
C PHE A 37 -26.78 19.54 -9.47
N THR A 38 -26.63 18.25 -9.78
CA THR A 38 -27.60 17.43 -10.52
C THR A 38 -28.96 17.42 -9.84
N MET A 39 -28.98 17.19 -8.52
CA MET A 39 -30.19 17.17 -7.72
C MET A 39 -30.90 18.52 -7.66
N PHE A 40 -30.17 19.62 -7.50
CA PHE A 40 -30.77 20.96 -7.38
C PHE A 40 -31.21 21.56 -8.71
N ASN A 41 -30.62 21.13 -9.83
CA ASN A 41 -30.89 21.71 -11.15
C ASN A 41 -31.62 20.73 -12.09
N ALA A 42 -32.03 19.56 -11.58
CA ALA A 42 -32.71 18.51 -12.34
C ALA A 42 -32.03 18.19 -13.69
N CYS A 43 -30.70 18.18 -13.70
CA CYS A 43 -29.89 17.98 -14.91
C CYS A 43 -29.23 16.60 -14.91
N GLY A 44 -28.39 16.29 -15.90
CA GLY A 44 -27.64 15.04 -15.96
C GLY A 44 -26.16 15.22 -16.32
N ALA A 45 -25.46 14.11 -16.52
CA ALA A 45 -24.03 14.11 -16.85
C ALA A 45 -23.69 14.94 -18.10
N ARG A 46 -24.56 14.96 -19.13
CA ARG A 46 -24.34 15.75 -20.35
C ARG A 46 -24.41 17.25 -20.09
N ASP A 47 -25.31 17.68 -19.21
CA ASP A 47 -25.42 19.09 -18.83
C ASP A 47 -24.18 19.52 -18.07
N ILE A 48 -23.70 18.70 -17.12
CA ILE A 48 -22.43 18.94 -16.43
C ILE A 48 -21.27 19.08 -17.43
N GLN A 49 -21.18 18.19 -18.43
CA GLN A 49 -20.13 18.28 -19.45
C GLN A 49 -20.20 19.58 -20.27
N ARG A 50 -21.41 20.04 -20.59
CA ARG A 50 -21.64 21.28 -21.35
C ARG A 50 -21.31 22.52 -20.52
N GLU A 51 -21.78 22.58 -19.28
CA GLU A 51 -21.63 23.76 -18.42
C GLU A 51 -20.22 23.88 -17.82
N PHE A 52 -19.62 22.75 -17.45
CA PHE A 52 -18.36 22.72 -16.68
C PHE A 52 -17.19 22.10 -17.43
N GLY A 53 -17.36 21.55 -18.64
CA GLY A 53 -16.25 21.00 -19.43
C GLY A 53 -15.16 22.03 -19.75
N ILE A 54 -13.98 21.60 -20.18
CA ILE A 54 -13.00 22.50 -20.81
C ILE A 54 -13.51 22.93 -22.20
N PRO A 55 -13.19 24.14 -22.69
CA PRO A 55 -13.78 24.70 -23.92
C PRO A 55 -13.77 23.76 -25.14
N SER A 56 -12.63 23.09 -25.38
CA SER A 56 -12.48 22.13 -26.49
C SER A 56 -13.38 20.89 -26.37
N LYS A 57 -13.75 20.51 -25.15
CA LYS A 57 -14.58 19.32 -24.85
C LYS A 57 -16.06 19.66 -24.70
N ARG A 58 -16.42 20.91 -24.40
CA ARG A 58 -17.82 21.39 -24.36
C ARG A 58 -18.51 21.30 -25.70
N GLN A 59 -17.76 21.55 -26.78
CA GLN A 59 -18.29 21.51 -28.15
C GLN A 59 -18.62 20.08 -28.59
N HIS A 60 -17.97 19.07 -27.98
CA HIS A 60 -18.18 17.66 -28.30
C HIS A 60 -18.28 16.77 -27.04
N PRO A 61 -19.33 16.92 -26.20
CA PRO A 61 -19.49 16.16 -24.94
C PRO A 61 -19.52 14.64 -25.12
N GLN A 62 -19.99 14.17 -26.28
CA GLN A 62 -20.03 12.76 -26.66
C GLN A 62 -18.64 12.13 -26.83
N ASN A 63 -17.59 12.93 -27.08
CA ASN A 63 -16.22 12.47 -27.36
C ASN A 63 -15.35 12.38 -26.10
N TRP A 64 -15.94 12.40 -24.92
CA TRP A 64 -15.21 12.27 -23.66
C TRP A 64 -14.74 10.83 -23.46
N SER A 65 -13.42 10.65 -23.35
CA SER A 65 -12.76 9.39 -23.01
C SER A 65 -13.00 9.00 -21.54
N ASP A 66 -12.61 7.78 -21.15
CA ASP A 66 -12.66 7.35 -19.75
C ASP A 66 -11.86 8.28 -18.82
N ARG A 67 -10.70 8.77 -19.28
CA ARG A 67 -9.88 9.74 -18.54
C ARG A 67 -10.57 11.08 -18.37
N ASP A 68 -11.30 11.54 -19.40
CA ASP A 68 -12.04 12.81 -19.35
C ASP A 68 -13.19 12.73 -18.33
N ARG A 69 -13.75 11.55 -18.11
CA ARG A 69 -14.88 11.31 -17.19
C ARG A 69 -14.43 10.98 -15.76
N ASP A 70 -13.15 10.76 -15.51
CA ASP A 70 -12.63 10.34 -14.21
C ASP A 70 -12.86 11.42 -13.14
N LEU A 71 -13.50 11.04 -12.02
CA LEU A 71 -13.86 11.94 -10.92
C LEU A 71 -12.91 11.86 -9.71
N HIS A 72 -11.81 11.09 -9.78
CA HIS A 72 -10.74 11.16 -8.79
C HIS A 72 -10.05 12.53 -8.80
N GLY A 73 -10.03 13.19 -9.96
CA GLY A 73 -9.69 14.59 -10.12
C GLY A 73 -10.88 15.36 -10.70
N TRP A 74 -10.60 16.32 -11.59
CA TRP A 74 -11.65 17.05 -12.33
C TRP A 74 -11.89 16.48 -13.74
N GLY A 75 -11.13 15.47 -14.19
CA GLY A 75 -11.25 14.95 -15.55
C GLY A 75 -11.08 16.06 -16.60
N ALA A 76 -12.02 16.14 -17.55
CA ALA A 76 -12.13 17.22 -18.51
C ALA A 76 -13.05 18.37 -18.07
N LEU A 77 -13.40 18.46 -16.78
CA LEU A 77 -14.08 19.62 -16.21
C LEU A 77 -13.04 20.72 -15.92
N ALA A 78 -13.42 21.97 -16.18
CA ALA A 78 -12.62 23.15 -15.87
C ALA A 78 -12.84 23.57 -14.40
N PRO A 79 -11.87 23.35 -13.49
CA PRO A 79 -12.07 23.59 -12.06
C PRO A 79 -12.36 25.06 -11.74
N SER A 80 -11.77 25.99 -12.50
CA SER A 80 -12.02 27.42 -12.38
C SER A 80 -13.48 27.78 -12.67
N ILE A 81 -14.07 27.15 -13.70
CA ILE A 81 -15.46 27.40 -14.09
C ILE A 81 -16.41 26.81 -13.05
N VAL A 82 -16.13 25.59 -12.56
CA VAL A 82 -16.89 24.99 -11.44
C VAL A 82 -16.82 25.88 -10.20
N LYS A 83 -15.62 26.35 -9.85
CA LYS A 83 -15.38 27.23 -8.69
C LYS A 83 -16.21 28.51 -8.79
N GLU A 84 -16.15 29.20 -9.92
CA GLU A 84 -16.85 30.46 -10.13
C GLU A 84 -18.37 30.26 -10.16
N ALA A 85 -18.85 29.30 -10.95
CA ALA A 85 -20.28 29.04 -11.12
C ALA A 85 -20.97 28.60 -9.83
N LEU A 86 -20.31 27.74 -9.04
CA LEU A 86 -20.83 27.22 -7.77
C LEU A 86 -20.34 28.02 -6.55
N ARG A 87 -19.63 29.14 -6.78
CA ARG A 87 -19.09 30.03 -5.73
C ARG A 87 -18.33 29.26 -4.64
N LEU A 88 -17.50 28.30 -5.06
CA LEU A 88 -16.70 27.48 -4.15
C LEU A 88 -15.44 28.24 -3.71
N THR A 89 -15.01 27.97 -2.47
CA THR A 89 -13.72 28.39 -1.94
C THR A 89 -12.59 27.56 -2.54
N ASP A 90 -11.36 28.10 -2.51
CA ASP A 90 -10.18 27.33 -2.91
C ASP A 90 -9.99 26.06 -2.08
N LEU A 91 -10.33 26.12 -0.80
CA LEU A 91 -10.23 24.95 0.08
C LEU A 91 -11.18 23.84 -0.36
N GLN A 92 -12.44 24.14 -0.68
CA GLN A 92 -13.40 23.16 -1.19
C GLN A 92 -12.92 22.54 -2.51
N VAL A 93 -12.42 23.35 -3.45
CA VAL A 93 -11.94 22.84 -4.75
C VAL A 93 -10.72 21.93 -4.58
N ARG A 94 -9.75 22.30 -3.73
CA ARG A 94 -8.56 21.47 -3.48
C ARG A 94 -8.89 20.17 -2.77
N THR A 95 -9.74 20.22 -1.75
CA THR A 95 -10.08 19.06 -0.92
C THR A 95 -11.11 18.13 -1.55
N ALA A 96 -11.65 18.44 -2.73
CA ALA A 96 -12.61 17.61 -3.43
C ALA A 96 -12.00 16.43 -4.20
N GLN A 97 -10.70 16.47 -4.48
CA GLN A 97 -10.04 15.56 -5.42
C GLN A 97 -9.32 14.43 -4.68
N THR A 98 -9.68 13.18 -4.97
CA THR A 98 -8.96 11.99 -4.48
C THR A 98 -7.49 11.99 -4.91
N SER A 99 -7.20 12.44 -6.14
CA SER A 99 -5.84 12.51 -6.69
C SER A 99 -4.90 13.46 -5.94
N ASN A 100 -5.43 14.37 -5.11
CA ASN A 100 -4.59 15.29 -4.35
C ASN A 100 -3.90 14.60 -3.17
N TYR A 101 -4.51 13.53 -2.64
CA TYR A 101 -4.03 12.83 -1.44
C TYR A 101 -3.05 11.68 -1.71
N ILE A 102 -2.81 11.37 -2.98
CA ILE A 102 -1.91 10.30 -3.42
C ILE A 102 -1.02 10.81 -4.56
N ARG A 103 0.04 10.09 -4.88
CA ARG A 103 0.90 10.48 -6.01
C ARG A 103 0.20 10.17 -7.34
N PRO A 104 0.41 10.96 -8.40
CA PRO A 104 -0.23 10.74 -9.70
C PRO A 104 -0.10 9.32 -10.24
N GLU A 105 1.08 8.70 -10.06
CA GLU A 105 1.38 7.33 -10.46
C GLU A 105 0.66 6.27 -9.63
N GLU A 106 0.23 6.60 -8.40
CA GLU A 106 -0.44 5.67 -7.49
C GLU A 106 -1.97 5.66 -7.68
N VAL A 107 -2.55 6.62 -8.41
CA VAL A 107 -4.01 6.78 -8.55
C VAL A 107 -4.68 5.50 -9.05
N LYS A 108 -4.09 4.84 -10.05
CA LYS A 108 -4.64 3.60 -10.60
C LYS A 108 -4.69 2.43 -9.62
N ALA A 109 -3.74 2.39 -8.68
CA ALA A 109 -3.58 1.29 -7.73
C ALA A 109 -4.26 1.58 -6.39
N LEU A 110 -4.29 2.84 -5.96
CA LEU A 110 -4.76 3.22 -4.62
C LEU A 110 -6.15 3.87 -4.63
N ALA A 111 -6.74 4.14 -5.79
CA ALA A 111 -8.07 4.72 -5.88
C ALA A 111 -9.06 3.77 -6.56
N SER A 112 -10.24 3.64 -5.98
CA SER A 112 -11.26 2.71 -6.46
C SER A 112 -11.97 3.25 -7.70
N ARG A 113 -12.07 2.41 -8.73
CA ARG A 113 -12.87 2.74 -9.93
C ARG A 113 -14.37 2.73 -9.70
N SER A 114 -14.85 2.12 -8.61
CA SER A 114 -16.27 2.05 -8.26
C SER A 114 -16.55 2.98 -7.08
N LEU A 115 -17.72 3.60 -7.03
CA LEU A 115 -18.10 4.49 -5.95
C LEU A 115 -18.14 3.74 -4.60
N ARG A 116 -17.12 3.97 -3.77
CA ARG A 116 -17.13 3.55 -2.37
C ARG A 116 -17.78 4.59 -1.47
N TYR A 117 -18.64 4.20 -0.54
CA TYR A 117 -19.33 5.17 0.32
C TYR A 117 -19.62 4.63 1.73
N CYS A 118 -19.78 5.54 2.68
CA CYS A 118 -20.30 5.24 4.00
C CYS A 118 -21.82 5.42 3.98
N ALA A 119 -22.57 4.42 4.44
CA ALA A 119 -24.03 4.47 4.51
C ALA A 119 -24.54 5.66 5.33
N LEU A 120 -23.83 6.04 6.41
CA LEU A 120 -24.22 7.17 7.26
C LEU A 120 -23.86 8.53 6.64
N CYS A 121 -22.72 8.65 5.95
CA CYS A 121 -22.38 9.90 5.26
C CYS A 121 -23.35 10.19 4.12
N ILE A 122 -23.61 9.18 3.28
CA ILE A 122 -24.36 9.37 2.04
C ILE A 122 -25.82 9.73 2.31
N THR A 123 -26.41 9.23 3.40
CA THR A 123 -27.78 9.58 3.83
C THR A 123 -27.93 11.04 4.24
N THR A 124 -26.82 11.71 4.58
CA THR A 124 -26.78 13.14 4.90
C THR A 124 -26.38 14.02 3.71
N GLY A 125 -26.24 13.43 2.52
CA GLY A 125 -25.81 14.17 1.33
C GLY A 125 -24.34 14.57 1.39
N PHE A 126 -23.49 13.73 1.96
CA PHE A 126 -22.05 13.95 2.03
C PHE A 126 -21.27 12.72 1.55
N HIS A 127 -20.24 12.96 0.76
CA HIS A 127 -19.27 11.94 0.38
C HIS A 127 -17.88 12.58 0.29
N THR A 128 -16.90 12.04 1.01
CA THR A 128 -15.51 12.52 0.99
C THR A 128 -14.66 11.79 -0.06
N PRO A 129 -13.70 12.46 -0.72
CA PRO A 129 -12.80 11.79 -1.65
C PRO A 129 -11.92 10.72 -1.00
N LEU A 130 -11.73 10.78 0.33
CA LEU A 130 -10.98 9.77 1.08
C LEU A 130 -11.65 8.39 1.07
N HIS A 131 -12.97 8.32 0.86
CA HIS A 131 -13.66 7.03 0.70
C HIS A 131 -13.20 6.26 -0.55
N GLN A 132 -12.73 6.98 -1.59
CA GLN A 132 -12.25 6.34 -2.81
C GLN A 132 -10.84 5.75 -2.67
N LEU A 133 -10.10 6.07 -1.60
CA LEU A 133 -8.79 5.49 -1.35
C LEU A 133 -8.91 4.05 -0.83
N LEU A 134 -8.34 3.07 -1.53
CA LEU A 134 -8.39 1.65 -1.16
C LEU A 134 -7.66 1.35 0.16
N ILE A 135 -6.74 2.22 0.57
CA ILE A 135 -6.11 2.17 1.91
C ILE A 135 -7.10 2.46 3.05
N THR A 136 -8.21 3.12 2.75
CA THR A 136 -9.28 3.46 3.69
C THR A 136 -10.39 2.43 3.54
N SER A 137 -10.45 1.41 4.40
CA SER A 137 -11.53 0.39 4.39
C SER A 137 -12.75 0.79 5.23
N THR A 138 -12.57 1.69 6.19
CA THR A 138 -13.60 2.22 7.08
C THR A 138 -13.77 3.73 6.91
N CYS A 139 -14.97 4.23 7.16
CA CYS A 139 -15.25 5.66 7.15
C CYS A 139 -14.51 6.33 8.31
N PRO A 140 -13.71 7.39 8.07
CA PRO A 140 -12.98 8.05 9.14
C PRO A 140 -13.89 8.81 10.11
N ILE A 141 -15.08 9.21 9.66
CA ILE A 141 -16.04 9.98 10.47
C ILE A 141 -16.86 9.05 11.38
N HIS A 142 -17.32 7.92 10.82
CA HIS A 142 -18.28 7.04 11.50
C HIS A 142 -17.72 5.68 11.91
N ASN A 143 -16.46 5.38 11.57
CA ASN A 143 -15.78 4.10 11.81
C ASN A 143 -16.57 2.85 11.32
N THR A 144 -17.32 2.99 10.23
CA THR A 144 -18.09 1.90 9.61
C THR A 144 -17.44 1.45 8.31
N VAL A 145 -17.63 0.19 7.93
CA VAL A 145 -17.09 -0.35 6.66
C VAL A 145 -17.66 0.42 5.46
N LEU A 146 -16.79 0.78 4.52
CA LEU A 146 -17.21 1.40 3.27
C LEU A 146 -17.82 0.37 2.33
N LEU A 147 -18.98 0.70 1.76
CA LEU A 147 -19.72 -0.12 0.82
C LEU A 147 -19.32 0.23 -0.62
N ASN A 148 -19.26 -0.77 -1.49
CA ASN A 148 -19.18 -0.63 -2.96
C ASN A 148 -20.36 -1.35 -3.64
N THR A 149 -21.40 -1.63 -2.86
CA THR A 149 -22.68 -2.21 -3.29
C THR A 149 -23.81 -1.36 -2.73
N CYS A 150 -24.97 -1.41 -3.38
CA CYS A 150 -26.18 -0.78 -2.88
C CYS A 150 -26.65 -1.49 -1.60
N MET A 151 -26.88 -0.74 -0.52
CA MET A 151 -27.39 -1.28 0.74
C MET A 151 -28.81 -1.87 0.65
N HIS A 152 -29.55 -1.58 -0.43
CA HIS A 152 -30.91 -2.09 -0.66
C HIS A 152 -30.94 -3.32 -1.58
N CYS A 153 -30.30 -3.25 -2.76
CA CYS A 153 -30.37 -4.32 -3.75
C CYS A 153 -29.09 -5.17 -3.88
N GLY A 154 -28.01 -4.83 -3.17
CA GLY A 154 -26.74 -5.56 -3.19
C GLY A 154 -25.93 -5.44 -4.49
N LYS A 155 -26.47 -4.80 -5.54
CA LYS A 155 -25.74 -4.58 -6.81
C LYS A 155 -24.55 -3.65 -6.62
N LEU A 156 -23.50 -3.85 -7.41
CA LEU A 156 -22.31 -3.00 -7.40
C LEU A 156 -22.68 -1.54 -7.68
N THR A 157 -22.01 -0.63 -6.97
CA THR A 157 -22.11 0.80 -7.22
C THR A 157 -21.57 1.18 -8.59
N PRO A 158 -22.03 2.29 -9.19
CA PRO A 158 -21.55 2.73 -10.49
C PRO A 158 -20.05 3.07 -10.45
N LEU A 159 -19.46 3.16 -11.63
CA LEU A 159 -18.10 3.68 -11.78
C LEU A 159 -18.02 5.10 -11.21
N TYR A 160 -16.88 5.41 -10.57
CA TYR A 160 -16.56 6.72 -10.04
C TYR A 160 -16.15 7.68 -11.18
N ALA A 161 -17.11 7.93 -12.07
CA ALA A 161 -16.92 8.66 -13.31
C ALA A 161 -18.19 9.46 -13.67
N LEU A 162 -18.01 10.56 -14.40
CA LEU A 162 -19.09 11.35 -14.99
C LEU A 162 -19.75 10.56 -16.12
N SER A 163 -20.79 9.82 -15.78
CA SER A 163 -21.50 8.93 -16.70
C SER A 163 -23.01 9.03 -16.50
N ARG A 164 -23.78 8.64 -17.52
CA ARG A 164 -25.24 8.58 -17.41
C ARG A 164 -25.68 7.70 -16.25
N GLN A 165 -25.05 6.54 -16.08
CA GLN A 165 -25.40 5.60 -15.00
C GLN A 165 -25.16 6.22 -13.62
N ALA A 166 -24.01 6.86 -13.39
CA ALA A 166 -23.66 7.43 -12.08
C ALA A 166 -24.50 8.65 -11.68
N PHE A 167 -25.08 9.37 -12.66
CA PHE A 167 -25.81 10.63 -12.47
C PHE A 167 -27.29 10.53 -12.87
N TYR A 168 -27.80 9.34 -13.19
CA TYR A 168 -29.22 9.15 -13.53
C TYR A 168 -30.12 9.34 -12.30
N ASN A 169 -29.66 8.88 -11.14
CA ASN A 169 -30.36 8.98 -9.87
C ASN A 169 -29.43 9.63 -8.83
N PRO A 170 -29.49 10.96 -8.62
CA PRO A 170 -28.59 11.65 -7.72
C PRO A 170 -28.63 11.09 -6.30
N TYR A 171 -27.47 10.77 -5.72
CA TYR A 171 -27.38 10.08 -4.42
C TYR A 171 -28.20 8.79 -4.33
N GLY A 172 -28.39 8.09 -5.45
CA GLY A 172 -29.18 6.88 -5.49
C GLY A 172 -28.53 5.76 -6.27
N CYS A 173 -29.12 4.59 -6.15
CA CYS A 173 -28.74 3.43 -6.91
C CYS A 173 -29.24 3.56 -8.36
N ALA A 174 -28.36 3.35 -9.32
CA ALA A 174 -28.70 3.32 -10.75
C ALA A 174 -29.49 2.06 -11.16
N GLU A 175 -29.39 0.99 -10.36
CA GLU A 175 -29.99 -0.31 -10.68
C GLU A 175 -31.41 -0.45 -10.09
N CYS A 176 -31.60 -0.15 -8.81
CA CYS A 176 -32.92 -0.27 -8.17
C CYS A 176 -33.66 1.06 -7.99
N GLY A 177 -33.05 2.20 -8.31
CA GLY A 177 -33.68 3.52 -8.13
C GLY A 177 -33.75 4.01 -6.68
N GLU A 178 -33.33 3.20 -5.70
CA GLU A 178 -33.34 3.61 -4.28
C GLU A 178 -32.50 4.86 -4.07
N VAL A 179 -33.10 5.90 -3.49
CA VAL A 179 -32.42 7.15 -3.15
C VAL A 179 -31.81 7.00 -1.76
N TRP A 180 -30.49 7.00 -1.68
CA TRP A 180 -29.78 6.85 -0.41
C TRP A 180 -29.87 8.10 0.46
N LEU A 181 -30.03 9.28 -0.15
CA LEU A 181 -30.26 10.53 0.56
C LEU A 181 -31.61 10.50 1.26
N LYS A 182 -31.61 10.55 2.59
CA LYS A 182 -32.84 10.60 3.39
C LYS A 182 -33.22 12.04 3.66
N LYS A 183 -34.09 12.62 2.83
CA LYS A 183 -34.54 14.03 2.95
C LYS A 183 -35.09 14.38 4.35
N SER A 184 -35.75 13.44 5.03
CA SER A 184 -36.26 13.61 6.41
C SER A 184 -35.16 13.60 7.49
N GLN A 185 -33.96 13.13 7.16
CA GLN A 185 -32.77 13.11 8.04
C GLN A 185 -31.72 14.13 7.65
N VAL A 186 -31.99 14.99 6.67
CA VAL A 186 -31.26 16.25 6.49
C VAL A 186 -31.71 17.20 7.60
N LYS A 187 -31.53 16.80 8.87
CA LYS A 187 -31.37 17.77 9.94
C LYS A 187 -30.18 18.61 9.53
N GLU A 188 -30.28 19.93 9.69
CA GLU A 188 -29.12 20.78 9.51
C GLU A 188 -28.01 20.23 10.41
N VAL A 189 -26.96 19.74 9.76
CA VAL A 189 -25.78 19.26 10.46
C VAL A 189 -25.29 20.43 11.28
N THR A 190 -25.12 20.20 12.58
CA THR A 190 -24.78 21.27 13.51
C THR A 190 -23.40 21.82 13.18
N ALA A 191 -23.15 23.08 13.54
CA ALA A 191 -21.81 23.66 13.40
C ALA A 191 -20.73 22.82 14.10
N GLY A 192 -21.08 22.18 15.23
CA GLY A 192 -20.19 21.26 15.95
C GLY A 192 -19.86 19.99 15.17
N GLU A 193 -20.86 19.33 14.56
CA GLU A 193 -20.63 18.16 13.71
C GLU A 193 -19.80 18.50 12.47
N HIS A 194 -19.99 19.69 11.89
CA HIS A 194 -19.16 20.17 10.79
C HIS A 194 -17.70 20.40 11.22
N ALA A 195 -17.49 21.06 12.37
CA ALA A 195 -16.16 21.30 12.90
C ALA A 195 -15.42 19.98 13.18
N GLU A 196 -16.11 18.99 13.74
CA GLU A 196 -15.52 17.69 14.03
C GLU A 196 -15.17 16.90 12.76
N ARG A 197 -16.06 16.90 11.76
CA ARG A 197 -15.76 16.32 10.44
C ARG A 197 -14.53 16.98 9.82
N PHE A 198 -14.45 18.31 9.88
CA PHE A 198 -13.31 19.06 9.35
C PHE A 198 -12.01 18.67 10.06
N ARG A 199 -12.03 18.59 11.40
CA ARG A 199 -10.86 18.20 12.21
C ARG A 199 -10.35 16.82 11.82
N ILE A 200 -11.23 15.80 11.82
CA ILE A 200 -10.86 14.42 11.49
C ILE A 200 -10.26 14.32 10.08
N LEU A 201 -10.89 14.95 9.09
CA LEU A 201 -10.45 14.85 7.70
C LEU A 201 -9.15 15.63 7.44
N SER A 202 -8.94 16.76 8.15
CA SER A 202 -7.69 17.52 8.08
C SER A 202 -6.50 16.73 8.63
N GLU A 203 -6.67 16.04 9.77
CA GLU A 203 -5.61 15.18 10.32
C GLU A 203 -5.18 14.08 9.34
N ILE A 204 -6.15 13.50 8.63
CA ILE A 204 -5.87 12.47 7.61
C ILE A 204 -5.21 13.09 6.37
N GLU A 205 -5.63 14.28 5.94
CA GLU A 205 -4.99 15.01 4.85
C GLU A 205 -3.52 15.32 5.15
N GLU A 206 -3.22 15.84 6.35
CA GLU A 206 -1.85 16.13 6.77
C GLU A 206 -0.97 14.86 6.71
N TRP A 207 -1.50 13.74 7.21
CA TRP A 207 -0.81 12.45 7.13
C TRP A 207 -0.58 11.99 5.68
N LEU A 208 -1.59 12.12 4.82
CA LEU A 208 -1.51 11.74 3.40
C LEU A 208 -0.53 12.62 2.62
N ASN A 209 -0.52 13.93 2.88
CA ASN A 209 0.38 14.89 2.25
C ASN A 209 1.83 14.66 2.69
N SER A 210 2.06 14.47 3.99
CA SER A 210 3.36 14.04 4.52
C SER A 210 3.82 12.75 3.82
N ARG A 211 2.90 11.81 3.60
CA ARG A 211 3.23 10.57 2.88
C ARG A 211 3.60 10.81 1.41
N LYS A 212 2.88 11.70 0.72
CA LYS A 212 3.06 12.01 -0.70
C LYS A 212 4.41 12.68 -0.95
N GLU A 213 4.79 13.61 -0.06
CA GLU A 213 6.02 14.41 -0.12
C GLU A 213 7.28 13.61 0.26
N ASP A 214 7.13 12.56 1.07
CA ASP A 214 8.23 11.66 1.45
C ASP A 214 8.68 10.76 0.28
N ARG A 215 9.39 11.35 -0.69
CA ARG A 215 9.93 10.73 -1.92
C ARG A 215 11.10 9.78 -1.69
N THR A 216 11.52 9.58 -0.44
CA THR A 216 12.72 8.79 -0.21
C THR A 216 12.37 7.30 -0.25
N ILE A 217 13.21 6.49 -0.90
CA ILE A 217 13.21 5.02 -0.72
C ILE A 217 13.21 4.69 0.79
N GLU A 218 13.80 5.58 1.58
CA GLU A 218 13.90 5.55 3.03
C GLU A 218 12.56 5.79 3.74
N GLY A 219 11.61 6.52 3.16
CA GLY A 219 10.24 6.72 3.62
C GLY A 219 9.34 5.52 3.35
N GLU A 220 9.47 4.91 2.17
CA GLU A 220 8.78 3.66 1.82
C GLU A 220 9.29 2.49 2.69
N ILE A 221 10.59 2.45 2.96
CA ILE A 221 11.21 1.47 3.83
C ILE A 221 10.99 1.79 5.31
N ALA A 222 10.93 3.05 5.72
CA ALA A 222 10.54 3.44 7.09
C ALA A 222 9.11 3.00 7.40
N ARG A 223 8.22 2.97 6.41
CA ARG A 223 6.90 2.33 6.54
C ARG A 223 7.04 0.82 6.64
N LEU A 224 7.74 0.18 5.69
CA LEU A 224 7.96 -1.27 5.73
C LEU A 224 8.60 -1.78 7.04
N THR A 225 9.47 -0.98 7.64
CA THR A 225 10.15 -1.28 8.92
C THR A 225 9.32 -0.90 10.16
N ARG A 226 8.28 -0.06 10.05
CA ARG A 226 7.28 0.14 11.12
C ARG A 226 6.42 -1.11 11.34
N PHE A 227 6.22 -1.94 10.32
CA PHE A 227 5.46 -3.20 10.37
C PHE A 227 6.22 -4.40 10.99
N VAL A 228 7.37 -4.16 11.63
CA VAL A 228 8.09 -5.18 12.42
C VAL A 228 7.61 -5.19 13.87
N SER A 229 6.38 -4.73 14.12
CA SER A 229 5.80 -4.64 15.47
C SER A 229 4.48 -5.41 15.48
N GLY A 230 4.37 -6.40 16.37
CA GLY A 230 3.18 -7.23 16.60
C GLY A 230 2.99 -8.39 15.59
N GLU A 231 2.74 -9.59 16.12
CA GLU A 231 2.40 -10.80 15.35
C GLU A 231 1.08 -10.61 14.57
N ASP A 232 0.10 -9.94 15.17
CA ASP A 232 -1.24 -9.72 14.61
C ASP A 232 -1.27 -8.77 13.40
N ASP A 233 -0.48 -7.69 13.42
CA ASP A 233 -0.39 -6.71 12.32
C ASP A 233 0.29 -7.29 11.06
N PHE A 234 1.19 -8.25 11.27
CA PHE A 234 1.87 -8.96 10.20
C PHE A 234 0.91 -9.92 9.48
N HIS A 235 0.10 -10.69 10.21
CA HIS A 235 -0.91 -11.58 9.62
C HIS A 235 -1.97 -10.84 8.81
N ALA A 236 -2.47 -9.70 9.32
CA ALA A 236 -3.41 -8.84 8.59
C ALA A 236 -2.80 -8.21 7.32
N SER A 237 -1.49 -8.05 7.28
CA SER A 237 -0.74 -7.51 6.13
C SER A 237 -0.45 -8.58 5.08
N VAL A 238 -0.12 -9.82 5.52
CA VAL A 238 0.09 -10.96 4.62
C VAL A 238 -1.19 -11.31 3.87
N ARG A 239 -2.36 -11.22 4.53
CA ARG A 239 -3.66 -11.43 3.89
C ARG A 239 -3.98 -10.42 2.77
N ARG A 240 -3.38 -9.22 2.83
CA ARG A 240 -3.56 -8.12 1.85
C ARG A 240 -2.47 -8.07 0.77
N LEU A 241 -1.46 -8.94 0.84
CA LEU A 241 -0.44 -9.06 -0.21
C LEU A 241 -1.07 -9.35 -1.59
N PRO A 242 -2.09 -10.20 -1.74
CA PRO A 242 -2.63 -10.53 -3.06
C PRO A 242 -3.20 -9.35 -3.82
N GLU A 243 -3.92 -8.48 -3.12
CA GLU A 243 -4.49 -7.25 -3.67
C GLU A 243 -3.37 -6.32 -4.15
N ARG A 244 -2.31 -6.17 -3.34
CA ARG A 244 -1.13 -5.36 -3.67
C ARG A 244 -0.29 -5.94 -4.81
N TRP A 245 -0.31 -7.26 -5.01
CA TRP A 245 0.39 -7.93 -6.09
C TRP A 245 -0.35 -7.81 -7.42
N ALA A 246 -1.68 -7.89 -7.41
CA ALA A 246 -2.50 -7.66 -8.60
C ALA A 246 -2.27 -6.26 -9.19
N ASP A 247 -2.12 -5.25 -8.32
CA ASP A 247 -1.78 -3.87 -8.73
C ASP A 247 -0.43 -3.77 -9.46
N VAL A 248 0.57 -4.54 -9.02
CA VAL A 248 1.95 -4.49 -9.57
C VAL A 248 2.07 -5.31 -10.85
N LEU A 249 1.37 -6.42 -10.90
CA LEU A 249 1.36 -7.34 -12.04
C LEU A 249 0.37 -6.88 -13.12
N GLY A 250 -0.35 -5.77 -12.91
CA GLY A 250 -1.31 -5.22 -13.88
C GLY A 250 -2.53 -6.11 -14.11
N VAL A 251 -2.85 -6.97 -13.14
CA VAL A 251 -3.87 -8.01 -13.25
C VAL A 251 -5.17 -7.49 -12.67
N ARG A 252 -6.29 -7.73 -13.36
CA ARG A 252 -7.61 -7.61 -12.72
C ARG A 252 -7.73 -8.79 -11.75
N THR A 253 -7.81 -8.52 -10.44
CA THR A 253 -8.07 -9.56 -9.44
C THR A 253 -9.32 -10.35 -9.84
N PRO A 254 -9.22 -11.64 -10.19
CA PRO A 254 -10.41 -12.46 -10.36
C PRO A 254 -11.01 -12.72 -8.98
N HIS A 255 -12.34 -12.75 -8.92
CA HIS A 255 -13.16 -12.94 -7.73
C HIS A 255 -13.06 -14.33 -7.07
N LEU A 256 -11.89 -14.99 -7.05
CA LEU A 256 -11.70 -16.22 -6.30
C LEU A 256 -10.42 -16.15 -5.45
N VAL A 257 -10.59 -15.66 -4.22
CA VAL A 257 -9.86 -16.24 -3.09
C VAL A 257 -10.44 -17.66 -2.95
N GLY A 258 -9.85 -18.61 -3.68
CA GLY A 258 -10.21 -20.02 -3.56
C GLY A 258 -10.15 -20.46 -2.10
N THR A 259 -11.14 -21.26 -1.69
CA THR A 259 -11.34 -21.84 -0.35
C THR A 259 -10.13 -21.73 0.57
N LEU A 260 -10.17 -20.76 1.47
CA LEU A 260 -9.38 -20.77 2.70
C LEU A 260 -9.79 -22.02 3.47
N ARG A 261 -9.05 -23.11 3.31
CA ARG A 261 -9.07 -24.16 4.32
C ARG A 261 -8.32 -23.60 5.51
N ASP A 262 -8.91 -23.65 6.69
CA ASP A 262 -8.40 -23.13 7.97
C ASP A 262 -7.00 -23.64 8.39
N THR A 263 -6.32 -24.42 7.54
CA THR A 263 -5.11 -25.15 7.89
C THR A 263 -3.88 -24.78 7.08
N ASP A 264 -3.99 -24.15 5.90
CA ASP A 264 -2.86 -23.69 5.07
C ASP A 264 -3.27 -22.48 4.21
N ILE A 265 -2.58 -21.35 4.32
CA ILE A 265 -2.84 -20.19 3.45
C ILE A 265 -2.11 -20.42 2.12
N HIS A 266 -2.75 -21.17 1.22
CA HIS A 266 -2.38 -21.21 -0.19
C HIS A 266 -3.25 -20.21 -0.93
N ILE A 267 -2.63 -19.30 -1.67
CA ILE A 267 -3.40 -18.42 -2.54
C ILE A 267 -2.68 -18.31 -3.89
N THR A 268 -3.47 -18.17 -4.94
CA THR A 268 -3.03 -18.24 -6.33
C THR A 268 -3.53 -16.99 -7.03
N ILE A 269 -2.63 -16.21 -7.65
CA ILE A 269 -3.04 -15.20 -8.64
C ILE A 269 -2.84 -15.79 -10.02
N GLU A 270 -3.91 -15.86 -10.80
CA GLU A 270 -3.80 -16.10 -12.24
C GLU A 270 -3.79 -14.76 -12.96
N TYR A 271 -2.83 -14.58 -13.87
CA TYR A 271 -2.74 -13.38 -14.69
C TYR A 271 -2.46 -13.69 -16.15
N VAL A 272 -3.06 -12.89 -17.03
CA VAL A 272 -2.86 -12.97 -18.48
C VAL A 272 -1.70 -12.06 -18.83
N THR A 273 -0.60 -12.63 -19.32
CA THR A 273 0.48 -11.84 -19.90
C THR A 273 0.03 -11.38 -21.29
N ALA A 274 -0.41 -10.12 -21.42
CA ALA A 274 -0.69 -9.53 -22.73
C ALA A 274 0.63 -9.42 -23.50
N ASN A 275 0.85 -10.33 -24.47
CA ASN A 275 1.94 -10.33 -25.46
C ASN A 275 3.22 -9.62 -24.98
N LEU A 276 3.79 -10.05 -23.86
CA LEU A 276 5.20 -9.78 -23.63
C LEU A 276 5.95 -10.60 -24.69
N PRO A 277 6.92 -10.02 -25.40
CA PRO A 277 7.84 -10.80 -26.21
C PRO A 277 8.33 -11.97 -25.35
N ALA A 278 8.43 -13.16 -25.94
CA ALA A 278 9.04 -14.30 -25.26
C ALA A 278 10.31 -13.78 -24.56
N PRO A 279 10.52 -14.07 -23.25
CA PRO A 279 11.67 -13.53 -22.55
C PRO A 279 12.90 -13.94 -23.35
N ASP A 280 13.58 -12.96 -23.94
CA ASP A 280 14.90 -13.18 -24.53
C ASP A 280 15.71 -13.87 -23.44
N LEU A 281 16.14 -15.10 -23.73
CA LEU A 281 16.66 -16.06 -22.75
C LEU A 281 17.96 -15.58 -22.07
N GLU A 282 18.40 -14.35 -22.31
CA GLU A 282 19.68 -13.79 -21.88
C GLU A 282 19.63 -12.36 -21.33
N SER A 283 18.45 -11.72 -21.16
CA SER A 283 18.42 -10.39 -20.52
C SER A 283 18.53 -10.52 -18.99
N SER A 284 19.77 -10.64 -18.50
CA SER A 284 20.12 -10.52 -17.08
C SER A 284 19.44 -9.28 -16.48
N LEU A 285 18.54 -9.49 -15.51
CA LEU A 285 17.94 -8.39 -14.75
C LEU A 285 19.07 -7.55 -14.14
N SER A 286 19.08 -6.25 -14.43
CA SER A 286 20.05 -5.34 -13.84
C SER A 286 20.01 -5.48 -12.31
N ASN A 287 21.13 -5.78 -11.67
CA ASN A 287 21.20 -5.92 -10.21
C ASN A 287 21.06 -4.57 -9.47
N LYS A 288 21.15 -3.45 -10.20
CA LYS A 288 21.18 -2.10 -9.64
C LYS A 288 19.92 -1.75 -8.82
N PRO A 289 18.68 -1.98 -9.31
CA PRO A 289 17.47 -1.65 -8.55
C PRO A 289 17.33 -2.47 -7.26
N PHE A 290 17.68 -3.76 -7.31
CA PHE A 290 17.70 -4.63 -6.12
C PHE A 290 18.70 -4.14 -5.09
N PHE A 291 19.90 -3.79 -5.53
CA PHE A 291 20.92 -3.25 -4.65
C PHE A 291 20.50 -1.92 -4.01
N ASP A 292 19.81 -1.04 -4.74
CA ASP A 292 19.31 0.22 -4.20
C ASP A 292 18.23 -0.02 -3.14
N VAL A 293 17.32 -0.99 -3.35
CA VAL A 293 16.38 -1.42 -2.32
C VAL A 293 17.09 -1.99 -1.10
N TYR A 294 18.01 -2.94 -1.29
CA TYR A 294 18.80 -3.53 -0.20
C TYR A 294 19.52 -2.44 0.61
N ARG A 295 20.22 -1.54 -0.08
CA ARG A 295 20.99 -0.45 0.50
C ARG A 295 20.11 0.45 1.34
N ALA A 296 18.91 0.78 0.85
CA ALA A 296 17.99 1.61 1.59
C ALA A 296 17.40 0.86 2.81
N ILE A 297 17.10 -0.44 2.70
CA ILE A 297 16.66 -1.27 3.85
C ILE A 297 17.75 -1.30 4.91
N ARG A 298 18.99 -1.60 4.49
CA ARG A 298 20.17 -1.61 5.36
C ARG A 298 20.34 -0.29 6.10
N ARG A 299 20.24 0.85 5.40
CA ARG A 299 20.37 2.18 6.02
C ARG A 299 19.30 2.39 7.09
N THR A 300 18.05 2.05 6.79
CA THR A 300 16.93 2.24 7.73
C THR A 300 17.06 1.34 8.96
N LEU A 301 17.34 0.04 8.76
CA LEU A 301 17.58 -0.90 9.86
C LEU A 301 18.77 -0.46 10.73
N THR A 302 19.87 -0.04 10.10
CA THR A 302 21.06 0.44 10.81
C THR A 302 20.75 1.73 11.60
N ARG A 303 19.98 2.66 11.03
CA ARG A 303 19.56 3.89 11.73
C ARG A 303 18.67 3.58 12.93
N ARG A 304 17.69 2.68 12.78
CA ARG A 304 16.83 2.23 13.88
C ARG A 304 17.66 1.60 15.00
N LEU A 305 18.58 0.71 14.65
CA LEU A 305 19.44 0.04 15.61
C LEU A 305 20.41 1.02 16.29
N ARG A 306 20.98 1.97 15.56
CA ARG A 306 21.92 2.97 16.09
C ARG A 306 21.33 3.88 17.16
N LYS A 307 20.00 4.06 17.20
CA LYS A 307 19.35 4.87 18.25
C LYS A 307 19.59 4.30 19.65
N ASN A 308 19.47 2.97 19.81
CA ASN A 308 19.47 2.34 21.14
C ASN A 308 20.57 1.28 21.33
N HIS A 309 21.11 0.70 20.25
CA HIS A 309 21.99 -0.49 20.31
C HIS A 309 23.30 -0.31 19.53
N ARG A 310 23.72 0.94 19.25
CA ARG A 310 24.97 1.23 18.52
C ARG A 310 26.18 0.56 19.18
N HIS A 311 26.33 0.71 20.50
CA HIS A 311 27.45 0.14 21.23
C HIS A 311 27.44 -1.39 21.18
N CYS A 312 26.27 -2.02 21.32
CA CYS A 312 26.13 -3.48 21.23
C CYS A 312 26.57 -4.01 19.86
N PHE A 313 26.14 -3.35 18.78
CA PHE A 313 26.49 -3.72 17.41
C PHE A 313 27.98 -3.55 17.12
N GLU A 314 28.58 -2.41 17.51
CA GLU A 314 30.02 -2.17 17.32
C GLU A 314 30.87 -3.13 18.16
N LYS A 315 30.51 -3.36 19.43
CA LYS A 315 31.22 -4.30 20.32
C LYS A 315 31.18 -5.71 19.76
N MET A 316 30.00 -6.24 19.46
CA MET A 316 29.83 -7.59 18.94
C MET A 316 30.53 -7.79 17.59
N GLY A 317 30.35 -6.83 16.67
CA GLY A 317 30.93 -6.93 15.34
C GLY A 317 32.46 -6.84 15.33
N ARG A 318 33.06 -5.99 16.16
CA ARG A 318 34.54 -5.85 16.23
C ARG A 318 35.22 -7.00 16.96
N SER A 319 34.54 -7.65 17.91
CA SER A 319 35.10 -8.75 18.69
C SER A 319 35.20 -10.07 17.92
N ILE A 320 34.51 -10.21 16.78
CA ILE A 320 34.47 -11.46 16.01
C ILE A 320 35.25 -11.29 14.70
N TRP A 321 36.52 -11.69 14.75
CA TRP A 321 37.51 -11.53 13.68
C TRP A 321 37.75 -12.82 12.86
N PHE A 322 36.95 -13.85 13.07
CA PHE A 322 37.05 -15.15 12.39
C PHE A 322 35.70 -15.57 11.79
N PRO A 323 35.68 -16.52 10.83
CA PRO A 323 34.45 -17.02 10.22
C PRO A 323 33.55 -17.69 11.27
N VAL A 324 32.27 -17.33 11.27
CA VAL A 324 31.30 -17.83 12.27
C VAL A 324 30.43 -19.00 11.76
N THR A 325 30.71 -19.51 10.57
CA THR A 325 29.93 -20.60 9.94
C THR A 325 29.96 -21.90 10.74
N ASP A 326 31.00 -22.13 11.55
CA ASP A 326 31.28 -23.46 12.13
C ASP A 326 31.63 -23.44 13.63
N ARG A 327 31.37 -22.33 14.35
CA ARG A 327 31.80 -22.19 15.76
C ARG A 327 30.72 -21.61 16.66
N GLU A 328 30.57 -22.22 17.82
CA GLU A 328 29.84 -21.65 18.95
C GLU A 328 30.71 -20.59 19.66
N LEU A 329 30.13 -19.43 19.92
CA LEU A 329 30.79 -18.32 20.60
C LEU A 329 30.23 -18.19 22.00
N SER A 330 31.08 -18.28 23.02
CA SER A 330 30.64 -17.97 24.38
C SER A 330 30.39 -16.47 24.54
N VAL A 331 29.19 -16.10 25.00
CA VAL A 331 28.80 -14.71 25.24
C VAL A 331 28.03 -14.62 26.55
N ARG A 332 28.51 -13.77 27.45
CA ARG A 332 27.84 -13.55 28.75
C ARG A 332 26.52 -12.79 28.65
N ARG A 333 26.37 -11.90 27.65
CA ARG A 333 25.15 -11.12 27.39
C ARG A 333 25.05 -10.80 25.90
N LEU A 334 23.99 -11.30 25.27
CA LEU A 334 23.66 -11.02 23.88
C LEU A 334 22.63 -9.89 23.78
N CYS A 335 22.83 -8.97 22.84
CA CYS A 335 21.77 -8.06 22.40
C CYS A 335 21.11 -8.65 21.14
N PRO A 336 19.84 -9.08 21.22
CA PRO A 336 19.12 -9.70 20.10
C PRO A 336 19.13 -8.86 18.83
N GLU A 337 18.96 -7.55 18.96
CA GLU A 337 18.87 -6.61 17.85
C GLU A 337 20.23 -6.47 17.14
N ALA A 338 21.31 -6.34 17.92
CA ALA A 338 22.67 -6.24 17.40
C ALA A 338 23.08 -7.52 16.67
N TYR A 339 22.77 -8.68 17.27
CA TYR A 339 22.96 -9.98 16.65
C TYR A 339 22.16 -10.10 15.35
N ALA A 340 20.88 -9.72 15.37
CA ALA A 340 20.00 -9.82 14.22
C ALA A 340 20.51 -9.01 13.03
N LEU A 341 20.94 -7.77 13.25
CA LEU A 341 21.48 -6.94 12.18
C LEU A 341 22.81 -7.47 11.64
N LEU A 342 23.68 -7.99 12.50
CA LEU A 342 24.94 -8.61 12.06
C LEU A 342 24.64 -9.83 11.18
N LEU A 343 23.87 -10.79 11.69
CA LEU A 343 23.50 -12.00 10.96
C LEU A 343 22.81 -11.69 9.63
N TRP A 344 21.90 -10.71 9.61
CA TRP A 344 21.22 -10.26 8.41
C TRP A 344 22.18 -9.67 7.37
N ARG A 345 23.09 -8.79 7.79
CA ARG A 345 24.10 -8.21 6.87
C ARG A 345 25.06 -9.27 6.36
N MET A 346 25.47 -10.21 7.21
CA MET A 346 26.32 -11.33 6.81
C MET A 346 25.68 -12.14 5.69
N PHE A 347 24.39 -12.44 5.82
CA PHE A 347 23.63 -13.18 4.83
C PHE A 347 23.48 -12.43 3.49
N TRP A 348 23.16 -11.13 3.51
CA TRP A 348 22.93 -10.36 2.27
C TRP A 348 24.20 -9.81 1.63
N GLU A 349 25.23 -9.51 2.42
CA GLU A 349 26.52 -9.01 1.91
C GLU A 349 27.51 -10.15 1.65
N ASN A 350 27.10 -11.40 1.87
CA ASN A 350 27.94 -12.60 1.76
C ASN A 350 29.25 -12.45 2.56
N VAL A 351 29.12 -11.98 3.80
CA VAL A 351 30.25 -11.75 4.71
C VAL A 351 30.15 -12.77 5.83
N ASP A 352 31.18 -13.58 5.98
CA ASP A 352 31.32 -14.64 7.00
C ASP A 352 32.03 -14.18 8.28
N ILE A 353 32.70 -13.02 8.24
CA ILE A 353 33.46 -12.44 9.36
C ILE A 353 32.86 -11.07 9.74
N PRO A 354 32.16 -10.93 10.89
CA PRO A 354 31.52 -9.68 11.31
C PRO A 354 32.45 -8.46 11.37
N GLN A 355 33.71 -8.65 11.77
CA GLN A 355 34.69 -7.56 11.87
C GLN A 355 34.93 -6.86 10.52
N LYS A 356 34.76 -7.56 9.39
CA LYS A 356 34.92 -6.96 8.06
C LYS A 356 34.02 -5.73 7.91
N PHE A 357 32.82 -5.69 8.51
CA PHE A 357 31.91 -4.54 8.48
C PHE A 357 32.46 -3.23 9.05
N PHE A 358 33.56 -3.30 9.80
CA PHE A 358 34.17 -2.18 10.51
C PHE A 358 35.60 -1.88 10.03
N SER A 359 36.13 -2.64 9.08
CA SER A 359 37.43 -2.36 8.47
C SER A 359 37.30 -1.34 7.33
N ARG A 360 38.34 -0.52 7.12
CA ARG A 360 38.39 0.46 6.01
C ARG A 360 38.39 -0.19 4.61
N GLN A 361 38.58 -1.50 4.53
CA GLN A 361 38.66 -2.26 3.27
C GLN A 361 37.30 -2.56 2.62
N LEU A 362 36.17 -2.31 3.28
CA LEU A 362 34.84 -2.53 2.71
C LEU A 362 34.33 -1.43 1.75
N LEU A 363 35.23 -0.62 1.19
CA LEU A 363 34.92 0.29 0.08
C LEU A 363 34.66 -0.46 -1.25
N LEU A 364 34.88 -1.78 -1.27
CA LEU A 364 34.87 -2.62 -2.48
C LEU A 364 33.85 -3.78 -2.47
N ILE A 365 32.76 -3.75 -1.68
CA ILE A 365 31.54 -4.47 -2.10
C ILE A 365 30.84 -3.63 -3.17
N ARG A 366 31.58 -3.40 -4.26
CA ARG A 366 31.14 -2.93 -5.57
C ARG A 366 31.44 -4.08 -6.52
N SER A 367 30.51 -4.99 -6.66
CA SER A 367 30.19 -5.70 -7.90
C SER A 367 29.27 -6.85 -7.53
N GLU A 368 28.14 -6.94 -8.23
CA GLU A 368 27.59 -8.23 -8.66
C GLU A 368 27.38 -9.30 -7.58
N ALA A 369 27.17 -8.93 -6.31
CA ALA A 369 26.52 -9.83 -5.38
C ALA A 369 25.22 -10.22 -6.06
N VAL A 370 25.09 -11.52 -6.36
CA VAL A 370 23.89 -12.17 -6.89
C VAL A 370 22.81 -12.09 -5.80
N LEU A 371 22.39 -10.86 -5.53
CA LEU A 371 21.37 -10.52 -4.56
C LEU A 371 20.03 -11.07 -5.04
N ALA A 372 19.82 -11.08 -6.37
CA ALA A 372 18.54 -11.36 -6.98
C ALA A 372 18.47 -12.67 -7.79
N SER A 373 19.49 -13.07 -8.57
CA SER A 373 19.24 -14.02 -9.69
C SER A 373 18.73 -15.40 -9.26
N ASP A 374 19.17 -15.91 -8.11
CA ASP A 374 18.71 -17.22 -7.62
C ASP A 374 17.51 -17.10 -6.66
N ARG A 375 17.14 -15.87 -6.29
CA ARG A 375 16.17 -15.58 -5.22
C ARG A 375 14.82 -15.10 -5.75
N ILE A 376 14.79 -14.67 -7.01
CA ILE A 376 13.60 -14.12 -7.65
C ILE A 376 13.34 -14.92 -8.92
N PRO A 377 12.14 -15.50 -9.09
CA PRO A 377 11.82 -16.22 -10.30
C PRO A 377 11.95 -15.35 -11.54
N SER A 378 12.50 -15.94 -12.60
CA SER A 378 12.55 -15.34 -13.92
C SER A 378 11.13 -15.16 -14.48
N GLY A 379 10.98 -14.21 -15.41
CA GLY A 379 9.69 -13.94 -16.07
C GLY A 379 8.73 -13.03 -15.29
N LEU A 380 9.15 -12.47 -14.15
CA LEU A 380 8.38 -11.44 -13.44
C LEU A 380 8.67 -10.03 -13.99
N PRO A 381 7.68 -9.13 -13.99
CA PRO A 381 7.94 -7.70 -14.21
C PRO A 381 8.95 -7.17 -13.21
N GLU A 382 9.86 -6.28 -13.64
CA GLU A 382 10.94 -5.73 -12.82
C GLU A 382 10.44 -5.13 -11.50
N GLN A 383 9.33 -4.39 -11.53
CA GLN A 383 8.73 -3.81 -10.32
C GLN A 383 8.24 -4.88 -9.32
N ALA A 384 7.70 -5.99 -9.83
CA ALA A 384 7.28 -7.11 -8.99
C ALA A 384 8.51 -7.75 -8.35
N ALA A 385 9.53 -8.05 -9.14
CA ALA A 385 10.80 -8.59 -8.67
C ALA A 385 11.41 -7.72 -7.55
N ILE A 386 11.49 -6.40 -7.75
CA ILE A 386 12.06 -5.45 -6.77
C ILE A 386 11.28 -5.49 -5.44
N ARG A 387 9.95 -5.57 -5.50
CA ARG A 387 9.11 -5.66 -4.30
C ARG A 387 9.27 -7.00 -3.58
N ILE A 388 9.33 -8.13 -4.31
CA ILE A 388 9.59 -9.46 -3.73
C ILE A 388 10.90 -9.41 -2.98
N PHE A 389 11.94 -8.90 -3.64
CA PHE A 389 13.26 -8.76 -3.06
C PHE A 389 13.27 -7.93 -1.76
N GLY A 390 12.59 -6.78 -1.76
CA GLY A 390 12.49 -5.93 -0.57
C GLY A 390 11.79 -6.65 0.60
N MET A 391 10.74 -7.41 0.32
CA MET A 391 10.05 -8.22 1.33
C MET A 391 10.92 -9.35 1.86
N GLU A 392 11.65 -10.05 0.98
CA GLU A 392 12.61 -11.09 1.37
C GLU A 392 13.72 -10.54 2.27
N CYS A 393 14.21 -9.33 1.98
CA CYS A 393 15.16 -8.62 2.82
C CYS A 393 14.60 -8.41 4.23
N LEU A 394 13.40 -7.86 4.36
CA LEU A 394 12.78 -7.57 5.66
C LEU A 394 12.39 -8.82 6.43
N ARG A 395 11.88 -9.85 5.74
CA ARG A 395 11.55 -11.15 6.33
C ARG A 395 12.79 -11.81 6.90
N THR A 396 13.88 -11.85 6.14
CA THR A 396 15.16 -12.38 6.63
C THR A 396 15.62 -11.61 7.87
N PHE A 397 15.42 -10.28 7.92
CA PHE A 397 15.76 -9.52 9.12
C PHE A 397 14.89 -9.90 10.32
N ARG A 398 13.58 -10.09 10.13
CA ARG A 398 12.69 -10.57 11.19
C ARG A 398 13.13 -11.93 11.73
N ARG A 399 13.45 -12.89 10.84
CA ARG A 399 14.01 -14.19 11.26
C ARG A 399 15.28 -14.02 12.08
N CYS A 400 16.15 -13.09 11.70
CA CYS A 400 17.36 -12.80 12.48
C CYS A 400 17.03 -12.23 13.88
N LEU A 401 15.94 -11.45 14.03
CA LEU A 401 15.45 -10.98 15.33
C LEU A 401 14.93 -12.14 16.18
N ASP A 402 14.12 -13.02 15.62
CA ASP A 402 13.56 -14.17 16.36
C ASP A 402 14.69 -15.14 16.78
N LEU A 403 15.67 -15.38 15.90
CA LEU A 403 16.91 -16.10 16.26
C LEU A 403 17.66 -15.38 17.39
N GLY A 404 17.87 -14.07 17.27
CA GLY A 404 18.52 -13.28 18.32
C GLY A 404 17.82 -13.36 19.67
N ALA A 405 16.48 -13.32 19.69
CA ALA A 405 15.67 -13.46 20.89
C ALA A 405 15.83 -14.86 21.50
N SER A 406 15.77 -15.92 20.68
CA SER A 406 15.98 -17.30 21.15
C SER A 406 17.38 -17.57 21.71
N MET A 407 18.37 -16.78 21.27
CA MET A 407 19.76 -16.87 21.67
C MET A 407 20.09 -16.01 22.90
N GLN A 408 19.19 -15.10 23.31
CA GLN A 408 19.43 -14.15 24.40
C GLN A 408 19.73 -14.82 25.75
N HIS A 409 19.13 -15.98 25.99
CA HIS A 409 19.23 -16.74 27.23
C HIS A 409 20.29 -17.85 27.18
N ARG A 410 21.11 -17.89 26.13
CA ARG A 410 22.12 -18.93 25.95
C ARG A 410 23.51 -18.42 26.27
N ASP A 411 24.34 -19.29 26.85
CA ASP A 411 25.76 -19.01 27.10
C ASP A 411 26.61 -19.04 25.83
N HIS A 412 26.06 -19.64 24.76
CA HIS A 412 26.72 -19.81 23.47
C HIS A 412 25.79 -19.37 22.34
N ILE A 413 26.35 -18.65 21.36
CA ILE A 413 25.65 -18.25 20.14
C ILE A 413 26.33 -18.85 18.91
N THR A 414 25.53 -19.07 17.88
CA THR A 414 25.98 -19.43 16.53
C THR A 414 25.47 -18.42 15.53
N PHE A 415 26.04 -18.38 14.33
CA PHE A 415 25.50 -17.60 13.20
C PHE A 415 25.04 -18.57 12.11
N PRO A 416 23.81 -19.12 12.21
CA PRO A 416 23.38 -20.21 11.35
C PRO A 416 22.96 -19.69 9.96
N LEU A 417 23.92 -19.19 9.18
CA LEU A 417 23.68 -18.69 7.82
C LEU A 417 23.00 -19.75 6.94
N TYR A 418 23.37 -21.04 7.11
CA TYR A 418 22.75 -22.16 6.41
C TYR A 418 21.24 -22.31 6.71
N ARG A 419 20.76 -21.97 7.92
CA ARG A 419 19.32 -22.02 8.25
C ARG A 419 18.55 -20.95 7.47
N LEU A 420 19.15 -19.77 7.30
CA LEU A 420 18.57 -18.72 6.46
C LEU A 420 18.48 -19.14 4.98
N HIS A 421 19.34 -20.07 4.53
CA HIS A 421 19.29 -20.68 3.20
C HIS A 421 18.29 -21.86 3.09
N ASN A 422 18.29 -22.78 4.06
CA ASN A 422 17.53 -24.04 4.00
C ASN A 422 16.05 -23.87 4.38
N ASP A 423 15.73 -22.98 5.32
CA ASP A 423 14.34 -22.65 5.70
C ASP A 423 13.64 -21.76 4.66
N ARG A 424 14.14 -21.73 3.42
CA ARG A 424 13.41 -21.19 2.26
C ARG A 424 12.34 -22.17 1.77
N GLY A 425 12.57 -23.47 1.91
CA GLY A 425 11.79 -24.52 1.25
C GLY A 425 10.38 -24.74 1.78
N MET A 426 10.07 -24.26 2.98
CA MET A 426 8.77 -24.53 3.61
C MET A 426 7.82 -23.33 3.56
N GLU A 427 8.35 -22.11 3.42
CA GLU A 427 7.55 -20.91 3.66
C GLU A 427 6.97 -20.26 2.41
N TRP A 428 7.65 -20.32 1.25
CA TRP A 428 7.17 -19.68 0.02
C TRP A 428 7.71 -20.41 -1.19
N ILE A 429 6.85 -21.15 -1.90
CA ILE A 429 7.19 -21.70 -3.22
C ILE A 429 6.47 -20.84 -4.26
N LEU A 430 7.18 -19.85 -4.81
CA LEU A 430 6.71 -19.11 -5.97
C LEU A 430 6.82 -20.02 -7.21
N LYS A 431 5.77 -20.81 -7.44
CA LYS A 431 5.68 -21.63 -8.64
C LYS A 431 4.95 -20.82 -9.69
N ILE A 432 5.64 -20.48 -10.77
CA ILE A 432 4.99 -19.98 -11.98
C ILE A 432 4.49 -21.21 -12.74
N LYS A 433 3.18 -21.42 -12.77
CA LYS A 433 2.58 -22.39 -13.69
C LYS A 433 2.15 -21.64 -14.94
N SER A 434 2.76 -21.94 -16.08
CA SER A 434 2.25 -21.50 -17.37
C SER A 434 1.22 -22.52 -17.86
N THR A 435 0.01 -22.06 -18.11
CA THR A 435 -1.03 -22.82 -18.83
C THR A 435 -1.58 -21.92 -19.92
N GLY A 436 -1.07 -22.08 -21.14
CA GLY A 436 -1.38 -21.17 -22.26
C GLY A 436 -0.81 -19.77 -22.04
N THR A 437 -1.63 -18.72 -22.22
CA THR A 437 -1.26 -17.31 -22.00
C THR A 437 -1.41 -16.84 -20.54
N THR A 438 -1.79 -17.77 -19.66
CA THR A 438 -2.03 -17.50 -18.24
C THR A 438 -0.84 -17.99 -17.42
N GLN A 439 -0.30 -17.10 -16.59
CA GLN A 439 0.71 -17.43 -15.59
C GLN A 439 0.03 -17.42 -14.20
N GLY A 440 0.17 -18.53 -13.48
CA GLY A 440 -0.28 -18.65 -12.10
C GLY A 440 0.87 -18.38 -11.13
N LEU A 441 0.72 -17.39 -10.26
CA LEU A 441 1.61 -17.12 -9.13
C LEU A 441 1.06 -17.82 -7.89
N HIS A 442 1.71 -18.89 -7.45
CA HIS A 442 1.34 -19.58 -6.21
C HIS A 442 2.16 -19.07 -5.03
N TRP A 443 1.51 -18.87 -3.88
CA TRP A 443 2.18 -18.62 -2.60
C TRP A 443 1.60 -19.52 -1.51
N TRP A 444 2.44 -19.93 -0.58
CA TRP A 444 2.10 -20.86 0.50
C TRP A 444 2.47 -20.21 1.83
N TRP A 445 1.85 -20.59 2.94
CA TRP A 445 2.25 -20.21 4.29
C TRP A 445 2.19 -21.45 5.19
N PRO A 446 3.30 -21.94 5.76
CA PRO A 446 3.32 -23.17 6.52
C PRO A 446 2.95 -22.92 7.99
N LYS A 447 2.22 -23.89 8.54
CA LYS A 447 1.74 -23.91 9.93
C LYS A 447 2.83 -24.16 11.00
N ARG A 448 4.06 -24.52 10.63
CA ARG A 448 5.02 -25.20 11.55
C ARG A 448 6.09 -24.32 12.21
N TRP A 449 5.82 -23.03 12.45
CA TRP A 449 6.78 -22.20 13.17
C TRP A 449 6.87 -22.48 14.67
N GLU A 450 5.78 -22.95 15.28
CA GLU A 450 5.75 -23.31 16.71
C GLU A 450 6.69 -24.48 17.07
N HIS A 451 7.02 -25.34 16.09
CA HIS A 451 7.90 -26.50 16.31
C HIS A 451 9.34 -26.31 15.78
N ALA A 452 9.60 -25.38 14.86
CA ALA A 452 10.94 -25.17 14.30
C ALA A 452 11.91 -24.48 15.28
N CYS A 453 11.39 -23.73 16.25
CA CYS A 453 12.18 -23.15 17.35
C CYS A 453 12.56 -24.17 18.43
N CYS A 454 12.01 -25.40 18.39
CA CYS A 454 12.48 -26.48 19.23
C CYS A 454 13.79 -27.01 18.65
N PHE A 455 14.91 -26.65 19.28
CA PHE A 455 16.18 -27.34 19.05
C PHE A 455 15.93 -28.83 19.27
N PRO A 456 16.28 -29.72 18.31
CA PRO A 456 16.55 -31.08 18.70
C PRO A 456 17.63 -30.96 19.78
N LYS A 457 17.33 -31.39 21.00
CA LYS A 457 18.38 -31.69 21.99
C LYS A 457 19.16 -32.86 21.40
N HIS A 458 20.06 -32.58 20.46
CA HIS A 458 21.10 -33.53 20.11
C HIS A 458 21.96 -33.63 21.36
N LYS A 459 21.69 -34.65 22.17
CA LYS A 459 22.65 -35.22 23.09
C LYS A 459 23.88 -35.56 22.25
N PHE A 460 24.89 -34.70 22.27
CA PHE A 460 26.26 -35.16 22.14
C PHE A 460 26.60 -35.90 23.44
N GLU A 461 26.07 -37.11 23.59
CA GLU A 461 26.68 -38.08 24.47
C GLU A 461 28.02 -38.44 23.80
N ARG A 462 29.09 -38.02 24.46
CA ARG A 462 30.44 -38.48 24.16
C ARG A 462 30.44 -40.00 24.27
N SER A 463 30.53 -40.71 23.15
CA SER A 463 31.05 -42.07 23.12
C SER A 463 32.50 -42.01 22.68
N HIS A 464 33.37 -41.63 23.63
CA HIS A 464 34.67 -42.30 23.70
C HIS A 464 34.38 -43.73 24.18
N ASP A 465 35.05 -44.70 23.57
CA ASP A 465 34.96 -46.15 23.80
C ASP A 465 33.69 -46.83 23.28
N SER A 466 33.79 -47.45 22.10
CA SER A 466 33.82 -48.92 21.97
C SER A 466 33.90 -49.42 20.52
N LEU A 467 34.91 -50.28 20.27
CA LEU A 467 34.96 -51.39 19.29
C LEU A 467 35.11 -50.98 17.80
N MET A 468 36.26 -51.12 17.12
CA MET A 468 37.11 -52.31 16.95
C MET A 468 36.36 -53.63 17.20
N ARG A 469 35.78 -54.21 16.12
CA ARG A 469 35.97 -55.61 15.66
C ARG A 469 34.82 -56.10 14.77
N ILE A 470 35.22 -56.65 13.61
CA ILE A 470 34.61 -57.81 12.90
C ILE A 470 33.34 -57.48 12.07
N ALA A 471 33.17 -57.87 10.80
CA ALA A 471 33.83 -58.87 9.96
C ALA A 471 33.71 -58.55 8.46
N CYS A 472 34.63 -59.16 7.69
CA CYS A 472 34.52 -59.71 6.34
C CYS A 472 33.78 -58.93 5.24
#